data_AF-A0A327TZP4-F1
#
_entry.id   AF-A0A327TZP4-F1
#
_cell.length_a   1.000
_cell.length_b   1.000
_cell.length_c   1.000
_cell.angle_alpha   90.00
_cell.angle_beta   90.00
_cell.angle_gamma   90.00
#
_symmetry.space_group_name_H-M   'P 1'
#
loop_
_entity.id
_entity.type
_entity.pdbx_description
1 polymer ?
#
loop_
_entity_poly.entity_id
_entity_poly.type
_entity_poly.pdbx_seq_one_letter_code
_entity_poly.pdbx_strand_id
1 'polypeptide(L)'
;MIKYTLPVRDFAVQAANLTSEPGLTGSAQTPTVDDPLNPTRVTVYTATGAAAALRIAQRHLNLVHARLAYNNPGSVHRTATDTVYAEARSCAETLTPEQRREESFHALHSDDDALRMDALDDVMEQLGERDT
;
A
#
# COMPACT_ATOMS: atom_id res chain seq x y z
N MET A 1 -16.53 4.39 12.23
CA MET A 1 -15.32 4.76 11.46
C MET A 1 -15.51 6.17 10.92
N ILE A 2 -14.50 7.05 11.00
CA ILE A 2 -14.59 8.44 10.56
C ILE A 2 -13.96 8.56 9.16
N LYS A 3 -14.63 9.28 8.26
CA LYS A 3 -14.14 9.57 6.90
C LYS A 3 -13.26 10.82 6.91
N TYR A 4 -12.05 10.70 6.37
CA TYR A 4 -11.14 11.80 6.08
C TYR A 4 -10.90 11.88 4.58
N THR A 5 -10.97 13.07 4.00
CA THR A 5 -10.56 13.32 2.61
C THR A 5 -9.45 14.36 2.63
N LEU A 6 -8.25 13.90 2.28
CA LEU A 6 -7.00 14.65 2.42
C LEU A 6 -6.49 15.03 1.02
N PRO A 7 -6.15 16.30 0.75
CA PRO A 7 -5.60 16.69 -0.54
C PRO A 7 -4.12 16.31 -0.63
N VAL A 8 -3.70 15.74 -1.76
CA VAL A 8 -2.35 15.16 -1.96
C VAL A 8 -1.24 16.22 -1.81
N ARG A 9 -1.53 17.49 -2.13
CA ARG A 9 -0.59 18.60 -1.95
C ARG A 9 -0.16 18.81 -0.49
N ASP A 10 -0.97 18.39 0.49
CA ASP A 10 -0.68 18.59 1.91
C ASP A 10 0.34 17.57 2.45
N PHE A 11 0.66 16.53 1.66
CA PHE A 11 1.59 15.48 2.04
C PHE A 11 3.07 15.81 1.73
N ALA A 12 3.33 16.92 1.04
CA ALA A 12 4.67 17.36 0.66
C ALA A 12 5.54 17.88 1.83
N VAL A 13 5.00 17.94 3.06
CA VAL A 13 5.62 18.67 4.18
C VAL A 13 6.17 17.77 5.31
N GLN A 14 5.94 16.46 5.31
CA GLN A 14 6.47 15.59 6.39
C GLN A 14 7.06 14.28 5.87
N ALA A 15 8.40 14.22 5.90
CA ALA A 15 9.21 13.01 5.84
C ALA A 15 9.12 12.21 7.14
N ALA A 16 7.90 11.82 7.54
CA ALA A 16 7.75 10.81 8.59
C ALA A 16 8.02 9.44 7.97
N ASN A 17 8.89 8.65 8.59
CA ASN A 17 9.10 7.25 8.21
C ASN A 17 7.75 6.54 8.19
N LEU A 18 7.50 5.82 7.10
CA LEU A 18 6.30 5.00 6.93
C LEU A 18 6.36 3.90 7.98
N THR A 19 5.65 4.06 9.10
CA THR A 19 5.49 2.97 10.07
C THR A 19 4.24 2.19 9.74
N SER A 20 4.35 0.88 9.74
CA SER A 20 3.27 -0.06 9.51
C SER A 20 2.41 -0.17 10.76
N GLU A 21 1.68 0.89 11.14
CA GLU A 21 0.51 0.62 11.97
C GLU A 21 -0.57 0.06 11.05
N PRO A 22 -0.89 -1.25 11.11
CA PRO A 22 -2.09 -1.74 10.49
C PRO A 22 -3.26 -0.96 11.09
N GLY A 23 -4.08 -0.35 10.23
CA GLY A 23 -5.36 0.18 10.65
C GLY A 23 -6.11 -0.95 11.36
N LEU A 24 -6.34 -0.78 12.67
CA LEU A 24 -6.94 -1.78 13.57
C LEU A 24 -8.02 -2.62 12.87
N THR A 25 -7.85 -3.93 12.95
CA THR A 25 -8.72 -4.98 12.43
C THR A 25 -10.17 -4.75 12.87
N GLY A 26 -10.99 -4.32 11.93
CA GLY A 26 -12.41 -4.09 12.13
C GLY A 26 -12.95 -3.13 11.09
N SER A 27 -13.27 -3.65 9.90
CA SER A 27 -13.79 -2.88 8.75
C SER A 27 -12.84 -1.84 8.14
N ALA A 28 -11.56 -2.15 7.98
CA ALA A 28 -10.65 -1.27 7.23
C ALA A 28 -11.10 -1.21 5.76
N GLN A 29 -11.88 -0.18 5.41
CA GLN A 29 -12.10 0.16 4.01
C GLN A 29 -10.75 0.56 3.42
N THR A 30 -10.34 -0.12 2.34
CA THR A 30 -9.14 0.26 1.58
C THR A 30 -9.25 1.74 1.21
N PRO A 31 -8.21 2.54 1.45
CA PRO A 31 -8.20 3.93 1.03
C PRO A 31 -8.46 4.05 -0.48
N THR A 32 -9.05 5.17 -0.90
CA THR A 32 -9.33 5.43 -2.31
C THR A 32 -8.75 6.77 -2.75
N VAL A 33 -8.29 6.82 -3.99
CA VAL A 33 -7.88 8.06 -4.66
C VAL A 33 -8.91 8.47 -5.69
N ASP A 34 -8.96 9.76 -6.02
CA ASP A 34 -9.85 10.32 -7.03
C ASP A 34 -9.43 9.97 -8.48
N ASP A 35 -8.13 10.02 -8.76
CA ASP A 35 -7.52 9.55 -10.01
C ASP A 35 -6.28 8.69 -9.69
N PRO A 36 -6.24 7.40 -10.06
CA PRO A 36 -5.08 6.54 -9.84
C PRO A 36 -3.82 6.97 -10.61
N LEU A 37 -3.95 7.71 -11.71
CA LEU A 37 -2.80 8.17 -12.51
C LEU A 37 -2.21 9.47 -11.99
N ASN A 38 -3.07 10.37 -11.51
CA ASN A 38 -2.69 11.68 -10.98
C ASN A 38 -3.50 12.02 -9.73
N PRO A 39 -3.27 11.33 -8.59
CA PRO A 39 -4.10 11.48 -7.42
C PRO A 39 -3.99 12.90 -6.87
N THR A 40 -5.14 13.56 -6.68
CA THR A 40 -5.21 14.89 -6.05
C THR A 40 -5.86 14.84 -4.67
N ARG A 41 -6.61 13.77 -4.38
CA ARG A 41 -7.28 13.55 -3.09
C ARG A 41 -7.24 12.07 -2.71
N VAL A 42 -7.10 11.82 -1.41
CA VAL A 42 -7.20 10.47 -0.84
C VAL A 42 -8.28 10.45 0.22
N THR A 43 -9.14 9.44 0.17
CA THR A 43 -10.16 9.18 1.17
C THR A 43 -9.74 7.99 2.02
N VAL A 44 -9.73 8.19 3.34
CA VAL A 44 -9.40 7.17 4.34
C VAL A 44 -10.52 7.09 5.36
N TYR A 45 -10.81 5.89 5.82
CA TYR A 45 -11.69 5.64 6.95
C TYR A 45 -10.85 5.11 8.11
N THR A 46 -10.94 5.75 9.29
CA THR A 46 -10.23 5.28 10.49
C THR A 46 -11.01 5.64 11.75
N ALA A 47 -10.87 4.83 12.81
CA ALA A 47 -11.41 5.12 14.13
C ALA A 47 -10.42 5.93 15.00
N THR A 48 -9.15 5.99 14.60
CA THR A 48 -8.03 6.45 15.44
C THR A 48 -7.73 7.95 15.32
N GLY A 49 -8.40 8.67 14.40
CA GLY A 49 -8.28 10.12 14.24
C GLY A 49 -7.47 10.56 13.02
N ALA A 50 -7.28 11.88 12.89
CA ALA A 50 -6.68 12.52 11.71
C ALA A 50 -5.21 12.13 11.45
N ALA A 51 -4.41 11.96 12.50
CA ALA A 51 -3.00 11.56 12.37
C ALA A 51 -2.85 10.14 11.78
N ALA A 52 -3.70 9.20 12.22
CA ALA A 52 -3.76 7.87 11.62
C ALA A 52 -4.28 7.92 10.17
N ALA A 53 -5.27 8.77 9.89
CA ALA A 53 -5.78 8.97 8.53
C ALA A 53 -4.69 9.46 7.58
N LEU A 54 -3.85 10.39 8.04
CA LEU A 54 -2.72 10.91 7.28
C LEU A 54 -1.70 9.81 6.95
N ARG A 55 -1.28 9.03 7.95
CA ARG A 55 -0.33 7.93 7.76
C ARG A 55 -0.85 6.87 6.79
N ILE A 56 -2.11 6.46 6.93
CA ILE A 56 -2.77 5.52 6.02
C ILE A 56 -2.83 6.08 4.59
N ALA A 57 -3.18 7.37 4.44
CA ALA A 57 -3.22 8.01 3.13
C ALA A 57 -1.83 8.10 2.47
N GLN A 58 -0.78 8.43 3.23
CA GLN A 58 0.60 8.46 2.73
C GLN A 58 1.06 7.09 2.23
N ARG A 59 0.84 6.04 3.03
CA ARG A 59 1.16 4.66 2.62
C ARG A 59 0.43 4.28 1.34
N HIS A 60 -0.86 4.59 1.25
CA HIS A 60 -1.66 4.27 0.07
C HIS A 60 -1.18 5.02 -1.19
N LEU A 61 -0.83 6.32 -1.07
CA LEU A 61 -0.28 7.08 -2.20
C LEU A 61 1.04 6.50 -2.70
N ASN A 62 1.93 6.11 -1.78
CA ASN A 62 3.19 5.48 -2.14
C ASN A 62 2.97 4.16 -2.88
N LEU A 63 1.99 3.36 -2.46
CA LEU A 63 1.62 2.12 -3.13
C LEU A 63 1.01 2.36 -4.52
N VAL A 64 0.10 3.35 -4.66
CA VAL A 64 -0.47 3.74 -5.96
C VAL A 64 0.63 4.17 -6.92
N HIS A 65 1.58 4.99 -6.45
CA HIS A 65 2.74 5.42 -7.24
C HIS A 65 3.62 4.23 -7.64
N ALA A 66 3.95 3.34 -6.71
CA ALA A 66 4.77 2.17 -6.97
C ALA A 66 4.14 1.22 -8.00
N ARG A 67 2.82 0.97 -7.89
CA ARG A 67 2.06 0.18 -8.87
C ARG A 67 2.08 0.83 -10.26
N LEU A 68 1.94 2.15 -10.34
CA LEU A 68 2.00 2.89 -11.59
C LEU A 68 3.40 2.80 -12.23
N ALA A 69 4.45 2.98 -11.42
CA ALA A 69 5.84 2.86 -11.85
C ALA A 69 6.20 1.44 -12.34
N TYR A 70 5.62 0.41 -11.71
CA TYR A 70 5.81 -1.00 -12.09
C TYR A 70 5.09 -1.33 -13.41
N ASN A 71 3.79 -1.02 -13.50
CA ASN A 71 2.96 -1.39 -14.65
C ASN A 71 3.27 -0.55 -15.89
N ASN A 72 3.66 0.72 -15.71
CA ASN A 72 3.95 1.65 -16.79
C ASN A 72 5.34 2.29 -16.59
N PRO A 73 6.44 1.58 -16.92
CA PRO A 73 7.79 2.13 -16.78
C PRO A 73 7.95 3.46 -17.53
N GLY A 74 8.38 4.50 -16.83
CA GLY A 74 8.57 5.84 -17.40
C GLY A 74 7.36 6.78 -17.29
N SER A 75 6.22 6.31 -16.77
CA SER A 75 5.03 7.16 -16.51
C SER A 75 5.21 8.13 -15.35
N VAL A 76 6.11 7.81 -14.41
CA VAL A 76 6.46 8.61 -13.24
C VAL A 76 7.96 8.60 -12.99
N HIS A 77 8.46 9.56 -12.21
CA HIS A 77 9.85 9.54 -11.74
C HIS A 77 10.02 8.49 -10.65
N ARG A 78 10.91 7.52 -10.88
CA ARG A 78 11.13 6.43 -9.92
C ARG A 78 11.69 6.92 -8.60
N THR A 79 11.18 6.37 -7.52
CA THR A 79 11.61 6.55 -6.14
C THR A 79 12.25 5.25 -5.61
N ALA A 80 12.88 5.34 -4.42
CA ALA A 80 13.38 4.16 -3.74
C ALA A 80 12.24 3.17 -3.39
N THR A 81 11.09 3.69 -2.95
CA THR A 81 9.89 2.90 -2.65
C THR A 81 9.41 2.08 -3.84
N ASP A 82 9.46 2.64 -5.06
CA ASP A 82 9.04 1.93 -6.27
C ASP A 82 9.97 0.75 -6.58
N THR A 83 11.26 0.91 -6.29
CA THR A 83 12.27 -0.15 -6.49
C THR A 83 12.04 -1.28 -5.49
N VAL A 84 11.86 -0.96 -4.22
CA VAL A 84 11.56 -1.94 -3.16
C VAL A 84 10.28 -2.71 -3.47
N TYR A 85 9.22 -2.01 -3.89
CA TYR A 85 7.97 -2.65 -4.28
C TYR A 85 8.15 -3.58 -5.49
N ALA A 86 8.88 -3.13 -6.53
CA ALA A 86 9.12 -3.93 -7.73
C ALA A 86 9.92 -5.21 -7.41
N GLU A 87 10.96 -5.11 -6.57
CA GLU A 87 11.74 -6.26 -6.11
C GLU A 87 10.88 -7.22 -5.27
N ALA A 88 10.09 -6.69 -4.33
CA ALA A 88 9.20 -7.51 -3.51
C ALA A 88 8.16 -8.24 -4.36
N ARG A 89 7.58 -7.56 -5.35
CA ARG A 89 6.62 -8.16 -6.29
C ARG A 89 7.27 -9.24 -7.14
N SER A 90 8.45 -8.97 -7.70
CA SER A 90 9.19 -9.96 -8.49
C SER A 90 9.52 -11.20 -7.67
N CYS A 91 9.93 -11.04 -6.40
CA CYS A 91 10.09 -12.16 -5.48
C CYS A 91 8.78 -12.94 -5.30
N ALA A 92 7.66 -12.26 -5.01
CA ALA A 92 6.36 -12.89 -4.81
C ALA A 92 5.85 -13.68 -6.05
N GLU A 93 6.12 -13.16 -7.25
CA GLU A 93 5.80 -13.82 -8.52
C GLU A 93 6.58 -15.14 -8.73
N THR A 94 7.75 -15.30 -8.10
CA THR A 94 8.57 -16.53 -8.20
C THR A 94 8.20 -17.63 -7.19
N LEU A 95 7.42 -17.29 -6.16
CA LEU A 95 7.03 -18.23 -5.10
C LEU A 95 5.95 -19.22 -5.58
N THR A 96 5.83 -20.36 -4.92
CA THR A 96 4.65 -21.23 -5.08
C THR A 96 3.44 -20.65 -4.32
N PRO A 97 2.21 -21.11 -4.62
CA PRO A 97 1.02 -20.68 -3.88
C PRO A 97 1.12 -20.94 -2.37
N GLU A 98 1.68 -22.09 -1.93
CA GLU A 98 1.87 -22.37 -0.51
C GLU A 98 2.87 -21.42 0.14
N GLN A 99 3.98 -21.12 -0.53
CA GLN A 99 5.00 -20.19 -0.04
C GLN A 99 4.45 -18.77 0.06
N ARG A 100 3.63 -18.32 -0.90
CA ARG A 100 2.97 -17.01 -0.80
C ARG A 100 2.05 -16.92 0.40
N ARG A 101 1.31 -17.99 0.72
CA ARG A 101 0.45 -18.02 1.91
C ARG A 101 1.26 -17.98 3.21
N GLU A 102 2.36 -18.72 3.28
CA GLU A 102 3.27 -18.71 4.43
C GLU A 102 3.93 -17.34 4.62
N GLU A 103 4.44 -16.74 3.55
CA GLU A 103 5.00 -15.38 3.54
C GLU A 103 3.97 -14.32 3.95
N SER A 104 2.72 -14.45 3.48
CA SER A 104 1.62 -13.55 3.85
C SER A 104 1.30 -13.66 5.34
N PHE A 105 1.32 -14.88 5.89
CA PHE A 105 1.17 -15.09 7.32
C PHE A 105 2.32 -14.45 8.11
N HIS A 106 3.57 -14.61 7.68
CA HIS A 106 4.71 -14.03 8.38
C HIS A 106 4.73 -12.50 8.33
N ALA A 107 4.52 -11.92 7.15
CA ALA A 107 4.64 -10.49 6.97
C ALA A 107 3.42 -9.70 7.51
N LEU A 108 2.28 -10.35 7.80
CA LEU A 108 1.20 -9.78 8.62
C LEU A 108 1.65 -9.41 10.05
N HIS A 109 2.69 -10.07 10.55
CA HIS A 109 3.21 -9.89 11.91
C HIS A 109 4.52 -9.07 11.95
N SER A 110 4.91 -8.42 10.84
CA SER A 110 6.14 -7.64 10.70
C SER A 110 5.85 -6.19 10.34
N ASP A 111 6.29 -5.25 11.17
CA ASP A 111 6.09 -3.81 10.98
C ASP A 111 7.00 -3.21 9.89
N ASP A 112 8.02 -3.92 9.42
CA ASP A 112 8.94 -3.43 8.38
C ASP A 112 8.60 -3.96 6.98
N ASP A 113 7.63 -4.88 6.86
CA ASP A 113 7.32 -5.60 5.62
C ASP A 113 6.05 -5.13 4.90
N ALA A 114 5.53 -3.94 5.22
CA ALA A 114 4.26 -3.45 4.66
C ALA A 114 4.22 -3.44 3.12
N LEU A 115 5.31 -3.04 2.44
CA LEU A 115 5.36 -3.05 0.96
C LEU A 115 5.51 -4.46 0.41
N ARG A 116 6.19 -5.36 1.13
CA ARG A 116 6.26 -6.78 0.79
C ARG A 116 4.89 -7.43 0.88
N MET A 117 4.13 -7.13 1.93
CA MET A 117 2.73 -7.54 2.08
C MET A 117 1.86 -7.01 0.95
N ASP A 118 1.94 -5.71 0.63
CA ASP A 118 1.14 -5.13 -0.45
C ASP A 118 1.47 -5.78 -1.81
N ALA A 119 2.75 -6.04 -2.09
CA ALA A 119 3.20 -6.69 -3.32
C ALA A 119 2.72 -8.15 -3.40
N LEU A 120 2.80 -8.87 -2.29
CA LEU A 120 2.34 -10.25 -2.17
C LEU A 120 0.82 -10.35 -2.34
N ASP A 121 0.07 -9.46 -1.68
CA ASP A 121 -1.38 -9.33 -1.83
C ASP A 121 -1.76 -9.08 -3.29
N ASP A 122 -1.05 -8.19 -3.98
CA ASP A 122 -1.34 -7.90 -5.38
C ASP A 122 -1.09 -9.10 -6.31
N VAL A 123 -0.07 -9.91 -6.04
CA VAL A 123 0.22 -11.14 -6.80
C VAL A 123 -0.84 -12.20 -6.50
N MET A 124 -1.19 -12.39 -5.23
CA MET A 124 -2.23 -13.35 -4.83
C MET A 124 -3.60 -12.96 -5.38
N GLU A 125 -3.95 -11.68 -5.41
CA GLU A 125 -5.18 -11.18 -6.05
C GLU A 125 -5.16 -11.41 -7.57
N GLN A 126 -4.04 -11.12 -8.24
CA GLN A 126 -3.88 -11.36 -9.68
C GLN A 126 -4.01 -12.85 -10.05
N LEU A 127 -3.54 -13.75 -9.19
CA LEU A 127 -3.60 -15.20 -9.41
C LEU A 127 -4.89 -15.85 -8.88
N GLY A 128 -5.79 -15.09 -8.25
CA GLY A 128 -7.03 -15.62 -7.68
C GLY A 128 -6.81 -16.50 -6.44
N GLU A 129 -5.72 -16.28 -5.71
CA GLU A 129 -5.31 -17.06 -4.53
C GLU A 129 -5.78 -16.45 -3.20
N ARG A 130 -6.47 -15.31 -3.25
CA ARG A 130 -7.17 -14.75 -2.09
C ARG A 130 -8.42 -15.56 -1.81
N ASP A 131 -8.42 -16.28 -0.69
CA ASP A 131 -9.64 -16.85 -0.12
C ASP A 131 -10.56 -15.67 0.28
N THR A 132 -11.74 -15.59 -0.36
CA THR A 132 -12.81 -14.64 -0.03
C THR A 132 -13.44 -14.93 1.32
#